data_AF-A0A853MEE3-F1
#
_entry.id   AF-A0A853MEE3-F1
#
_cell.length_a   1.000
_cell.length_b   1.000
_cell.length_c   1.000
_cell.angle_alpha   90.00
_cell.angle_beta   90.00
_cell.angle_gamma   90.00
#
_symmetry.space_group_name_H-M   'P 1'
#
loop_
_entity.id
_entity.type
_entity.pdbx_description
1 polymer ?
#
loop_
_entity_poly.entity_id
_entity_poly.type
_entity_poly.pdbx_seq_one_letter_code
_entity_poly.pdbx_strand_id
1 'polypeptide(L)'
;MPKHFNTAGPCQSDIHYMLSPTGRLPQLKALIDGRNYFIIHAPRQVGKTTAMIALAQELTDSGEYTAVMLSVEVGSVFPDEPERAERAILGSWQEDFCLDLQL
;
A
#
# COMPACT_ATOMS: atom_id res chain seq x y z
N MET A 1 5.15 -0.43 27.82
CA MET A 1 5.07 -1.91 27.64
C MET A 1 6.17 -2.35 26.70
N PRO A 2 6.70 -3.57 26.83
CA PRO A 2 7.60 -4.14 25.82
C PRO A 2 6.85 -4.32 24.50
N LYS A 3 7.56 -4.24 23.37
CA LYS A 3 6.99 -4.58 22.05
C LYS A 3 6.54 -6.04 22.02
N HIS A 4 5.59 -6.37 21.13
CA HIS A 4 5.08 -7.72 20.93
C HIS A 4 4.89 -8.06 19.44
N PHE A 5 4.73 -9.34 19.10
CA PHE A 5 4.44 -9.77 17.72
C PHE A 5 2.94 -9.67 17.45
N ASN A 6 2.56 -9.03 16.34
CA ASN A 6 1.18 -9.02 15.87
C ASN A 6 0.95 -10.11 14.83
N THR A 7 -0.17 -10.81 14.93
CA THR A 7 -0.58 -11.89 14.02
C THR A 7 -1.86 -11.56 13.24
N ALA A 8 -2.54 -10.44 13.53
CA ALA A 8 -3.77 -10.03 12.85
C ALA A 8 -3.86 -8.50 12.66
N GLY A 9 -4.28 -8.05 11.49
CA GLY A 9 -4.38 -6.63 11.16
C GLY A 9 -3.02 -5.93 10.90
N PRO A 10 -3.02 -4.60 10.71
CA PRO A 10 -1.79 -3.83 10.42
C PRO A 10 -0.80 -3.84 11.58
N CYS A 11 0.50 -3.77 11.28
CA CYS A 11 1.53 -3.62 12.30
C CYS A 11 1.82 -2.14 12.58
N GLN A 12 1.95 -1.77 13.86
CA GLN A 12 2.30 -0.43 14.32
C GLN A 12 3.73 -0.43 14.86
N SER A 13 4.59 0.47 14.38
CA SER A 13 6.03 0.44 14.62
C SER A 13 6.46 0.77 16.06
N ASP A 14 5.62 1.49 16.79
CA ASP A 14 5.83 1.89 18.19
C ASP A 14 5.55 0.74 19.17
N ILE A 15 4.54 -0.10 18.88
CA ILE A 15 4.12 -1.20 19.78
C ILE A 15 4.43 -2.62 19.29
N HIS A 16 4.72 -2.82 17.99
CA HIS A 16 5.01 -4.15 17.43
C HIS A 16 6.49 -4.35 17.05
N TYR A 17 6.98 -5.58 17.20
CA TYR A 17 8.23 -5.99 16.59
C TYR A 17 8.06 -6.06 15.06
N MET A 18 8.83 -5.25 14.34
CA MET A 18 8.83 -5.23 12.88
C MET A 18 10.26 -5.34 12.34
N LEU A 19 10.38 -6.02 11.20
CA LEU A 19 11.52 -5.85 10.31
C LEU A 19 11.14 -4.77 9.28
N SER A 20 12.11 -4.00 8.80
CA SER A 20 11.88 -3.03 7.73
C SER A 20 11.18 -3.74 6.55
N PRO A 21 9.94 -3.32 6.19
CA PRO A 21 9.21 -3.98 5.13
C PRO A 21 9.90 -3.85 3.77
N THR A 22 10.50 -2.69 3.50
CA THR A 22 11.29 -2.40 2.29
C THR A 22 12.66 -3.06 2.29
N GLY A 23 13.25 -3.30 3.47
CA GLY A 23 14.50 -4.07 3.61
C GLY A 23 14.39 -5.51 3.09
N ARG A 24 13.17 -6.05 2.96
CA ARG A 24 12.90 -7.37 2.35
C ARG A 24 12.67 -7.31 0.83
N LEU A 25 12.63 -6.11 0.24
CA LEU A 25 12.36 -5.86 -1.17
C LEU A 25 13.50 -5.01 -1.79
N PRO A 26 14.77 -5.44 -1.74
CA PRO A 26 15.91 -4.61 -2.13
C PRO A 26 15.92 -4.19 -3.60
N GLN A 27 15.21 -4.90 -4.47
CA GLN A 27 15.13 -4.61 -5.91
C GLN A 27 14.11 -3.53 -6.24
N LEU A 28 13.25 -3.15 -5.30
CA LEU A 28 12.08 -2.31 -5.58
C LEU A 28 12.47 -0.89 -5.99
N LYS A 29 13.48 -0.29 -5.32
CA LYS A 29 13.93 1.07 -5.65
C LYS A 29 14.46 1.15 -7.09
N ALA A 30 15.26 0.18 -7.53
CA ALA A 30 15.75 0.14 -8.91
C ALA A 30 14.60 0.02 -9.94
N LEU A 31 13.54 -0.74 -9.62
CA LEU A 31 12.36 -0.84 -10.47
C LEU A 31 11.60 0.49 -10.55
N ILE A 32 11.43 1.18 -9.41
CA ILE A 32 10.76 2.48 -9.31
C ILE A 32 11.55 3.56 -10.06
N ASP A 33 12.85 3.68 -9.79
CA ASP A 33 13.74 4.65 -10.45
C ASP A 33 13.76 4.41 -11.98
N GLY A 34 13.65 3.14 -12.40
CA GLY A 34 13.52 2.73 -13.80
C GLY A 34 12.11 2.84 -14.39
N ARG A 35 11.12 3.35 -13.64
CA ARG A 35 9.70 3.50 -14.05
C ARG A 35 9.02 2.21 -14.50
N ASN A 36 9.40 1.09 -13.89
CA ASN A 36 8.85 -0.23 -14.22
C ASN A 36 7.60 -0.53 -13.41
N TYR A 37 6.69 -1.31 -14.02
CA TYR A 37 5.59 -1.96 -13.29
C TYR A 37 6.10 -3.24 -12.61
N PHE A 38 5.64 -3.51 -11.40
CA PHE A 38 5.98 -4.72 -10.66
C PHE A 38 4.78 -5.29 -9.91
N ILE A 39 4.85 -6.58 -9.58
CA ILE A 39 3.83 -7.30 -8.82
C ILE A 39 4.48 -7.89 -7.58
N ILE A 40 3.87 -7.68 -6.41
CA ILE A 40 4.28 -8.34 -5.17
C ILE A 40 3.50 -9.65 -5.03
N HIS A 41 4.11 -10.76 -5.45
CA HIS A 41 3.53 -12.09 -5.26
C HIS A 41 3.88 -12.65 -3.89
N ALA A 42 2.89 -12.78 -2.99
CA ALA A 42 3.09 -13.41 -1.69
C ALA A 42 1.80 -14.07 -1.16
N PRO A 43 1.87 -15.08 -0.28
CA PRO A 43 0.70 -15.75 0.30
C PRO A 43 -0.27 -14.80 1.02
N ARG A 44 -1.49 -15.26 1.31
CA ARG A 44 -2.45 -14.47 2.10
C ARG A 44 -1.88 -14.16 3.49
N GLN A 45 -2.18 -12.98 4.03
CA GLN A 45 -1.82 -12.53 5.38
C GLN A 45 -0.32 -12.39 5.71
N VAL A 46 0.56 -12.33 4.71
CA VAL A 46 2.01 -12.13 4.93
C VAL A 46 2.44 -10.65 4.98
N GLY A 47 1.49 -9.73 5.15
CA GLY A 47 1.79 -8.30 5.31
C GLY A 47 2.09 -7.53 4.02
N LYS A 48 1.57 -7.96 2.86
CA LYS A 48 1.72 -7.23 1.57
C LYS A 48 1.23 -5.79 1.67
N THR A 49 0.03 -5.59 2.22
CA THR A 49 -0.57 -4.26 2.44
C THR A 49 0.33 -3.41 3.34
N THR A 50 0.80 -3.98 4.45
CA THR A 50 1.74 -3.31 5.36
C THR A 50 3.04 -2.90 4.66
N ALA A 51 3.58 -3.74 3.78
CA ALA A 51 4.78 -3.43 3.01
C ALA A 51 4.55 -2.32 1.98
N MET A 52 3.40 -2.30 1.31
CA MET A 52 3.03 -1.24 0.37
C MET A 52 2.84 0.10 1.07
N ILE A 53 2.17 0.13 2.24
CA ILE A 53 1.99 1.36 3.02
C ILE A 53 3.33 1.92 3.48
N ALA A 54 4.20 1.06 4.04
CA ALA A 54 5.54 1.49 4.48
C ALA A 54 6.39 2.00 3.31
N LEU A 55 6.32 1.35 2.15
CA LEU A 55 7.01 1.81 0.95
C LEU A 55 6.49 3.18 0.50
N ALA A 56 5.17 3.37 0.45
CA ALA A 56 4.59 4.65 0.05
C ALA A 56 5.06 5.78 0.98
N GLN A 57 5.06 5.54 2.30
CA GLN A 57 5.58 6.50 3.27
C GLN A 57 7.06 6.79 3.05
N GLU A 58 7.91 5.76 2.90
CA GLU A 58 9.35 5.95 2.66
C GLU A 58 9.64 6.72 1.36
N LEU A 59 8.87 6.47 0.30
CA LEU A 59 8.98 7.20 -0.97
C LEU A 59 8.57 8.66 -0.80
N THR A 60 7.46 8.93 -0.12
CA THR A 60 6.98 10.30 0.12
C THR A 60 7.93 11.07 1.05
N ASP A 61 8.42 10.44 2.13
CA ASP A 61 9.36 11.04 3.08
C ASP A 61 10.73 11.34 2.46
N SER A 62 11.12 10.62 1.40
CA SER A 62 12.35 10.90 0.66
C SER A 62 12.34 12.27 -0.03
N GLY A 63 11.15 12.83 -0.30
CA GLY A 63 10.97 14.06 -1.07
C GLY A 63 11.21 13.92 -2.58
N GLU A 64 11.69 12.77 -3.05
CA GLU A 64 11.89 12.49 -4.49
C GLU A 64 10.59 12.08 -5.19
N TYR A 65 9.65 11.51 -4.42
CA TYR A 65 8.42 10.92 -4.93
C TYR A 65 7.22 11.39 -4.13
N THR A 66 6.06 11.42 -4.78
CA THR A 66 4.76 11.44 -4.11
C THR A 66 4.10 10.11 -4.38
N ALA A 67 4.05 9.25 -3.36
CA ALA A 67 3.42 7.94 -3.48
C ALA A 67 1.96 8.01 -3.04
N VAL A 68 1.09 7.39 -3.81
CA VAL A 68 -0.35 7.29 -3.52
C VAL A 68 -0.73 5.82 -3.57
N MET A 69 -1.38 5.34 -2.51
CA MET A 69 -1.93 4.00 -2.47
C MET A 69 -3.40 4.05 -2.84
N LEU A 70 -3.82 3.27 -3.84
CA LEU A 70 -5.20 3.21 -4.29
C LEU A 70 -5.67 1.75 -4.28
N SER A 71 -6.92 1.53 -3.86
CA SER A 71 -7.56 0.22 -3.91
C SER A 71 -8.52 0.13 -5.09
N VAL A 72 -8.57 -1.03 -5.75
CA VAL A 72 -9.60 -1.37 -6.75
C VAL A 72 -10.62 -2.37 -6.19
N GLU A 73 -10.50 -2.74 -4.91
CA GLU A 73 -11.28 -3.82 -4.30
C GLU A 73 -12.79 -3.55 -4.32
N VAL A 74 -13.21 -2.28 -4.18
CA VAL A 74 -14.62 -1.87 -4.25
C VAL A 74 -15.30 -2.22 -5.58
N GLY A 75 -14.53 -2.33 -6.67
CA GLY A 75 -15.06 -2.73 -7.98
C GLY A 75 -15.37 -4.23 -8.08
N SER A 76 -14.82 -5.06 -7.19
CA SER A 76 -14.97 -6.53 -7.24
C SER A 76 -16.41 -7.02 -7.03
N VAL A 77 -17.28 -6.16 -6.50
CA VAL A 77 -18.72 -6.41 -6.34
C VAL A 77 -19.46 -6.42 -7.70
N PHE A 78 -18.85 -5.86 -8.75
CA PHE A 78 -19.45 -5.66 -10.08
C PHE A 78 -18.66 -6.37 -11.19
N PRO A 79 -18.54 -7.71 -11.18
CA PRO A 79 -17.64 -8.46 -12.07
C PRO A 79 -17.98 -8.33 -13.56
N ASP A 80 -19.28 -8.22 -13.88
CA ASP A 80 -19.78 -8.17 -15.26
C ASP A 80 -20.29 -6.77 -15.66
N GLU A 81 -20.12 -5.77 -14.77
CA GLU A 81 -20.63 -4.42 -14.95
C GLU A 81 -19.48 -3.40 -14.87
N PRO A 82 -18.60 -3.35 -15.90
CA PRO A 82 -17.35 -2.58 -15.85
C PRO A 82 -17.57 -1.09 -15.57
N GLU A 83 -18.63 -0.50 -16.13
CA GLU A 83 -18.96 0.91 -15.89
C GLU A 83 -19.36 1.20 -14.44
N ARG A 84 -20.00 0.24 -13.75
CA ARG A 84 -20.33 0.38 -12.33
C ARG A 84 -19.12 0.14 -11.45
N ALA A 85 -18.28 -0.84 -11.80
CA ALA A 85 -17.01 -1.09 -11.14
C ALA A 85 -16.12 0.15 -11.21
N GLU A 86 -15.96 0.74 -12.40
CA GLU A 86 -15.18 1.95 -12.63
C GLU A 86 -15.69 3.11 -11.78
N ARG A 87 -17.00 3.41 -11.82
CA ARG A 87 -17.58 4.49 -11.00
C ARG A 87 -17.35 4.29 -9.50
N ALA A 88 -17.45 3.07 -9.00
CA ALA A 88 -17.20 2.76 -7.60
C ALA A 88 -15.71 2.95 -7.24
N ILE A 89 -14.80 2.47 -8.07
CA ILE A 89 -13.34 2.62 -7.89
C ILE A 89 -12.96 4.10 -7.90
N LEU A 90 -13.37 4.86 -8.93
CA LEU A 90 -13.06 6.27 -9.05
C LEU A 90 -13.66 7.11 -7.91
N GLY A 91 -14.86 6.75 -7.44
CA GLY A 91 -15.47 7.37 -6.26
C GLY A 91 -14.64 7.16 -5.00
N SER A 92 -14.21 5.92 -4.74
CA SER A 92 -13.31 5.61 -3.60
C SER A 92 -12.01 6.39 -3.67
N TRP A 93 -11.41 6.49 -4.87
CA TRP A 93 -10.16 7.22 -5.02
C TRP A 93 -10.30 8.70 -4.70
N GLN A 94 -11.41 9.35 -5.13
CA GLN A 94 -11.66 10.75 -4.80
C GLN A 94 -11.71 11.00 -3.28
N GLU A 95 -12.25 10.04 -2.52
CA GLU A 95 -12.28 10.09 -1.06
C GLU A 95 -10.89 9.88 -0.46
N ASP A 96 -10.15 8.87 -0.93
CA ASP A 96 -8.81 8.53 -0.45
C ASP A 96 -7.81 9.69 -0.68
N PHE A 97 -7.86 10.34 -1.85
CA PHE A 97 -7.02 11.51 -2.16
C PHE A 97 -7.27 12.69 -1.21
N CYS A 98 -8.51 12.86 -0.74
CA CYS A 98 -8.86 13.92 0.18
C CYS A 98 -8.29 13.68 1.60
N LEU A 99 -8.03 12.42 1.95
CA LEU A 99 -7.52 11.99 3.25
C LEU A 99 -6.00 11.95 3.29
N ASP A 100 -5.35 11.41 2.23
CA ASP A 100 -3.92 11.10 2.24
C ASP A 100 -3.01 12.29 1.86
N LEU A 101 -3.53 13.32 1.17
CA LEU A 101 -2.68 14.40 0.66
C LEU A 101 -2.71 15.71 1.44
N GLN A 102 -3.54 15.88 2.49
CA GLN A 102 -3.71 17.13 3.28
C GLN A 102 -3.02 18.38 2.69
N LEU A 103 -3.55 18.83 1.54
CA LEU A 103 -3.33 20.17 0.99
C LEU A 103 -4.33 21.13 1.62
#